data_AF-A0A960RJ95-F1
#
_entry.id   AF-A0A960RJ95-F1
#
_cell.length_a   1.000
_cell.length_b   1.000
_cell.length_c   1.000
_cell.angle_alpha   90.00
_cell.angle_beta   90.00
_cell.angle_gamma   90.00
#
_symmetry.space_group_name_H-M   'P 1'
#
loop_
_entity.id
_entity.type
_entity.pdbx_description
1 polymer ?
#
loop_
_entity_poly.entity_id
_entity_poly.type
_entity_poly.pdbx_seq_one_letter_code
_entity_poly.pdbx_strand_id
1 'polypeptide(L)'
;SPDRRSVDLRMGGGGGLADALVKVRSVLNQMRAEKRVSVRLYEGEDARLLQMTILFDAFHRWAHEYDRLIREQAAEGDRPVAARFVADVLDHLIAHGIRQAEAVRLVAIFYQLRRAYTFIQTGLVGTSPCMQALRVRLWNNIFTCNLRLYIEALLSRMEDFSTMLLGETGTGKGAAASAIGRSGFIPYRPETGRFAESFAGNFLSINLSQYPEALVESELFGHRKGAFTGAVTDHDGVFARCSPNGSIFLDEIGEVPETLQIKLLQVLQERSF
;
A
#
# COMPACT_ATOMS: atom_id res chain seq x y z
N SER A 1 19.21 6.70 -8.49
CA SER A 1 19.49 5.72 -9.56
C SER A 1 18.90 6.24 -10.87
N PRO A 2 19.60 6.13 -12.01
CA PRO A 2 19.17 6.59 -13.34
C PRO A 2 17.77 6.12 -13.76
N ASP A 3 17.28 5.03 -13.17
CA ASP A 3 15.96 4.44 -13.41
C ASP A 3 14.75 5.26 -12.93
N ARG A 4 14.93 6.25 -12.04
CA ARG A 4 13.80 7.11 -11.64
C ARG A 4 13.33 8.01 -12.77
N ARG A 5 14.26 8.52 -13.58
CA ARG A 5 13.93 9.46 -14.67
C ARG A 5 13.31 8.76 -15.87
N SER A 6 13.72 7.51 -16.17
CA SER A 6 13.27 6.79 -17.37
C SER A 6 11.81 6.33 -17.28
N VAL A 7 11.30 6.05 -16.08
CA VAL A 7 9.90 5.67 -15.84
C VAL A 7 9.00 6.90 -15.87
N ASP A 8 9.43 8.01 -15.26
CA ASP A 8 8.70 9.30 -15.30
C ASP A 8 8.65 9.88 -16.72
N LEU A 9 9.68 9.66 -17.54
CA LEU A 9 9.76 10.10 -18.94
C LEU A 9 8.86 9.31 -19.90
N ARG A 10 8.42 8.09 -19.53
CA ARG A 10 7.60 7.24 -20.41
C ARG A 10 6.10 7.30 -20.14
N MET A 11 5.68 7.85 -19.00
CA MET A 11 4.26 8.07 -18.70
C MET A 11 3.77 9.51 -18.93
N GLY A 12 4.69 10.50 -19.02
CA GLY A 12 4.36 11.88 -19.38
C GLY A 12 4.98 12.26 -20.73
N GLY A 13 4.17 12.43 -21.76
CA GLY A 13 4.64 12.82 -23.09
C GLY A 13 5.46 14.12 -23.08
N GLY A 14 6.62 14.08 -23.74
CA GLY A 14 7.33 15.22 -24.37
C GLY A 14 7.99 16.27 -23.48
N GLY A 15 7.39 16.64 -22.35
CA GLY A 15 7.96 17.52 -21.32
C GLY A 15 7.72 16.85 -19.98
N GLY A 16 8.69 16.07 -19.50
CA GLY A 16 8.48 15.06 -18.47
C GLY A 16 8.02 15.61 -17.11
N LEU A 17 7.83 14.71 -16.13
CA LEU A 17 7.44 15.04 -14.75
C LEU A 17 8.23 16.21 -14.14
N ALA A 18 9.50 16.34 -14.47
CA ALA A 18 10.36 17.43 -14.01
C ALA A 18 9.86 18.81 -14.48
N ASP A 19 9.46 18.95 -15.74
CA ASP A 19 8.96 20.20 -16.30
C ASP A 19 7.59 20.54 -15.71
N ALA A 20 6.75 19.52 -15.50
CA ALA A 20 5.47 19.68 -14.81
C ALA A 20 5.68 20.18 -13.36
N LEU A 21 6.65 19.62 -12.63
CA LEU A 21 6.98 20.04 -11.26
C LEU A 21 7.50 21.48 -11.21
N VAL A 22 8.36 21.87 -12.15
CA VAL A 22 8.86 23.26 -12.25
C VAL A 22 7.70 24.22 -12.48
N LYS A 23 6.80 23.91 -13.41
CA LYS A 23 5.61 24.71 -13.70
C LYS A 23 4.70 24.82 -12.48
N VAL A 24 4.35 23.70 -11.85
CA VAL A 24 3.49 23.66 -10.65
C VAL A 24 4.08 24.51 -9.52
N ARG A 25 5.39 24.36 -9.24
CA ARG A 25 6.05 25.14 -8.18
C ARG A 25 6.09 26.62 -8.49
N SER A 26 6.32 26.99 -9.76
CA SER A 26 6.26 28.39 -10.19
C SER A 26 4.88 29.00 -9.94
N VAL A 27 3.81 28.29 -10.32
CA VAL A 27 2.42 28.73 -10.11
C VAL A 27 2.12 28.88 -8.61
N LEU A 28 2.47 27.89 -7.79
CA LEU A 28 2.27 27.97 -6.35
C LEU A 28 3.07 29.11 -5.70
N ASN A 29 4.29 29.37 -6.15
CA ASN A 29 5.09 30.49 -5.62
C ASN A 29 4.49 31.86 -5.99
N GLN A 30 3.99 32.02 -7.22
CA GLN A 30 3.32 33.25 -7.65
C GLN A 30 2.05 33.48 -6.82
N MET A 31 1.18 32.47 -6.72
CA MET A 31 -0.03 32.56 -5.91
C MET A 31 0.30 32.83 -4.43
N ARG A 32 1.44 32.33 -3.92
CA ARG A 32 1.87 32.57 -2.54
C ARG A 32 2.24 34.04 -2.33
N ALA A 33 2.92 34.66 -3.30
CA ALA A 33 3.21 36.09 -3.27
C ALA A 33 1.91 36.93 -3.22
N GLU A 34 0.86 36.44 -3.88
CA GLU A 34 -0.49 37.05 -3.87
C GLU A 34 -1.35 36.67 -2.65
N LYS A 35 -0.84 35.85 -1.70
CA LYS A 35 -1.59 35.28 -0.55
C LYS A 35 -2.83 34.45 -0.93
N ARG A 36 -2.80 33.81 -2.11
CA ARG A 36 -3.91 33.03 -2.67
C ARG A 36 -3.73 31.52 -2.58
N VAL A 37 -2.70 31.03 -1.90
CA VAL A 37 -2.39 29.58 -1.81
C VAL A 37 -3.05 28.98 -0.57
N SER A 38 -4.38 28.98 -0.57
CA SER A 38 -5.14 28.22 0.40
C SER A 38 -6.39 27.68 -0.27
N VAL A 39 -6.60 26.36 -0.17
CA VAL A 39 -7.78 25.70 -0.74
C VAL A 39 -9.08 26.32 -0.21
N ARG A 40 -9.04 26.87 1.01
CA ARG A 40 -10.19 27.51 1.67
C ARG A 40 -10.66 28.81 1.02
N LEU A 41 -9.87 29.39 0.11
CA LEU A 41 -10.20 30.64 -0.58
C LEU A 41 -11.02 30.41 -1.86
N TYR A 42 -11.27 29.16 -2.23
CA TYR A 42 -11.91 28.77 -3.48
C TYR A 42 -13.04 27.80 -3.21
N GLU A 43 -13.97 27.70 -4.16
CA GLU A 43 -15.07 26.72 -4.15
C GLU A 43 -15.10 25.95 -5.48
N GLY A 44 -15.88 24.88 -5.53
CA GLY A 44 -16.14 24.15 -6.78
C GLY A 44 -14.88 23.54 -7.42
N GLU A 45 -14.71 23.75 -8.72
CA GLU A 45 -13.63 23.16 -9.52
C GLU A 45 -12.26 23.78 -9.21
N ASP A 46 -12.20 25.09 -8.96
CA ASP A 46 -10.96 25.80 -8.67
C ASP A 46 -10.31 25.32 -7.37
N ALA A 47 -11.12 25.10 -6.33
CA ALA A 47 -10.64 24.51 -5.07
C ALA A 47 -10.03 23.12 -5.28
N ARG A 48 -10.67 22.31 -6.13
CA ARG A 48 -10.20 20.95 -6.45
C ARG A 48 -8.88 20.98 -7.22
N LEU A 49 -8.77 21.84 -8.24
CA LEU A 49 -7.55 21.99 -9.03
C LEU A 49 -6.38 22.47 -8.16
N LEU A 50 -6.63 23.47 -7.30
CA LEU A 50 -5.62 23.95 -6.36
C LEU A 50 -5.21 22.86 -5.37
N GLN A 51 -6.17 22.12 -4.80
CA GLN A 51 -5.89 21.01 -3.89
C GLN A 51 -5.03 19.95 -4.60
N MET A 52 -5.40 19.49 -5.78
CA MET A 52 -4.61 18.52 -6.55
C MET A 52 -3.19 19.02 -6.83
N THR A 53 -3.05 20.32 -7.13
CA THR A 53 -1.75 20.94 -7.38
C THR A 53 -0.88 20.95 -6.13
N ILE A 54 -1.44 21.28 -4.97
CA ILE A 54 -0.76 21.24 -3.66
C ILE A 54 -0.35 19.80 -3.32
N LEU A 55 -1.27 18.85 -3.46
CA LEU A 55 -1.00 17.43 -3.18
C LEU A 55 0.10 16.89 -4.09
N PHE A 56 0.08 17.27 -5.37
CA PHE A 56 1.11 16.90 -6.32
C PHE A 56 2.49 17.48 -5.95
N ASP A 57 2.60 18.76 -5.58
CA ASP A 57 3.88 19.31 -5.11
C ASP A 57 4.34 18.62 -3.81
N ALA A 58 3.44 18.46 -2.83
CA ALA A 58 3.77 17.85 -1.55
C ALA A 58 4.27 16.41 -1.72
N PHE A 59 3.56 15.57 -2.48
CA PHE A 59 3.97 14.19 -2.75
C PHE A 59 5.37 14.11 -3.35
N HIS A 60 5.69 14.95 -4.34
CA HIS A 60 6.98 14.93 -5.01
C HIS A 60 8.09 15.61 -4.20
N ARG A 61 7.77 16.61 -3.38
CA ARG A 61 8.71 17.30 -2.51
C ARG A 61 9.31 16.37 -1.46
N TRP A 62 8.50 15.51 -0.86
CA TRP A 62 8.94 14.54 0.16
C TRP A 62 9.12 13.11 -0.36
N ALA A 63 9.02 12.88 -1.68
CA ALA A 63 9.15 11.55 -2.27
C ALA A 63 10.43 10.83 -1.82
N HIS A 64 11.56 11.54 -1.78
CA HIS A 64 12.84 10.98 -1.33
C HIS A 64 12.82 10.55 0.14
N GLU A 65 12.15 11.31 1.01
CA GLU A 65 12.05 11.03 2.44
C GLU A 65 11.19 9.79 2.70
N TYR A 66 10.07 9.66 1.98
CA TYR A 66 9.28 8.42 1.98
C TYR A 66 10.10 7.24 1.48
N ASP A 67 10.88 7.39 0.40
CA ASP A 67 11.72 6.30 -0.09
C ASP A 67 12.81 5.91 0.90
N ARG A 68 13.34 6.87 1.66
CA ARG A 68 14.30 6.61 2.74
C ARG A 68 13.62 5.82 3.85
N LEU A 69 12.44 6.25 4.29
CA LEU A 69 11.64 5.53 5.29
C LEU A 69 11.32 4.09 4.85
N ILE A 70 10.98 3.86 3.58
CA ILE A 70 10.74 2.51 3.06
C ILE A 70 11.99 1.63 3.19
N ARG A 71 13.18 2.16 2.88
CA ARG A 71 14.43 1.42 3.02
C ARG A 71 14.80 1.15 4.48
N GLU A 72 14.64 2.13 5.35
CA GLU A 72 14.87 1.98 6.79
C GLU A 72 13.93 0.93 7.39
N GLN A 73 12.64 1.00 7.05
CA GLN A 73 11.64 0.03 7.52
C GLN A 73 11.93 -1.39 7.01
N ALA A 74 12.43 -1.54 5.78
CA ALA A 74 12.83 -2.85 5.25
C ALA A 74 14.01 -3.46 6.03
N ALA A 75 14.91 -2.64 6.56
CA ALA A 75 16.05 -3.10 7.36
C ALA A 75 15.64 -3.49 8.79
N GLU A 76 14.65 -2.80 9.37
CA GLU A 76 14.18 -3.03 10.74
C GLU A 76 13.19 -4.21 10.84
N GLY A 77 12.61 -4.66 9.72
CA GLY A 77 11.65 -5.77 9.70
C GLY A 77 10.30 -5.34 10.28
N ASP A 78 9.79 -6.07 11.27
CA ASP A 78 8.40 -5.94 11.74
C ASP A 78 8.15 -4.72 12.66
N ARG A 79 9.20 -4.05 13.13
CA ARG A 79 9.05 -2.91 14.05
C ARG A 79 8.84 -1.60 13.29
N PRO A 80 7.80 -0.80 13.59
CA PRO A 80 7.56 0.47 12.91
C PRO A 80 8.67 1.50 13.17
N VAL A 81 9.15 2.12 12.09
CA VAL A 81 10.19 3.17 12.12
C VAL A 81 9.55 4.56 12.25
N ALA A 82 10.23 5.47 12.96
CA ALA A 82 9.80 6.85 13.15
C ALA A 82 9.92 7.68 11.87
N ALA A 83 8.83 8.33 11.45
CA ALA A 83 8.77 9.12 10.23
C ALA A 83 8.95 10.62 10.54
N ARG A 84 10.15 11.00 10.98
CA ARG A 84 10.44 12.36 11.53
C ARG A 84 10.06 13.52 10.60
N PHE A 85 10.23 13.34 9.29
CA PHE A 85 9.91 14.36 8.28
C PHE A 85 8.40 14.63 8.13
N VAL A 86 7.54 13.77 8.67
CA VAL A 86 6.09 13.88 8.51
C VAL A 86 5.55 15.14 9.19
N ALA A 87 6.18 15.62 10.27
CA ALA A 87 5.81 16.89 10.89
C ALA A 87 5.84 18.05 9.85
N ASP A 88 6.92 18.14 9.06
CA ASP A 88 7.05 19.15 8.02
C ASP A 88 6.01 18.99 6.90
N VAL A 89 5.65 17.74 6.57
CA VAL A 89 4.59 17.44 5.59
C VAL A 89 3.24 17.93 6.10
N LEU A 90 2.91 17.63 7.36
CA LEU A 90 1.66 18.05 7.99
C LEU A 90 1.56 19.57 8.07
N ASP A 91 2.60 20.24 8.55
CA ASP A 91 2.67 21.70 8.62
C ASP A 91 2.49 22.33 7.25
N HIS A 92 3.13 21.76 6.22
CA HIS A 92 2.93 22.21 4.85
C HIS A 92 1.49 22.06 4.39
N LEU A 93 0.88 20.88 4.52
CA LEU A 93 -0.50 20.66 4.07
C LEU A 93 -1.49 21.57 4.82
N ILE A 94 -1.32 21.72 6.13
CA ILE A 94 -2.18 22.56 6.98
C ILE A 94 -2.05 24.04 6.61
N ALA A 95 -0.82 24.52 6.35
CA ALA A 95 -0.58 25.88 5.89
C ALA A 95 -1.28 26.21 4.56
N HIS A 96 -1.55 25.20 3.73
CA HIS A 96 -2.29 25.35 2.46
C HIS A 96 -3.81 25.14 2.62
N GLY A 97 -4.31 25.07 3.86
CA GLY A 97 -5.74 25.04 4.19
C GLY A 97 -6.33 23.64 4.39
N ILE A 98 -5.54 22.58 4.25
CA ILE A 98 -5.99 21.20 4.47
C ILE A 98 -6.23 20.97 5.96
N ARG A 99 -7.32 20.30 6.33
CA ARG A 99 -7.64 20.02 7.74
C ARG A 99 -6.66 19.00 8.31
N GLN A 100 -6.36 19.08 9.61
CA GLN A 100 -5.39 18.20 10.26
C GLN A 100 -5.70 16.70 10.06
N ALA A 101 -6.95 16.27 10.29
CA ALA A 101 -7.36 14.88 10.09
C ALA A 101 -7.17 14.40 8.64
N GLU A 102 -7.38 15.30 7.67
CA GLU A 102 -7.21 15.02 6.25
C GLU A 102 -5.72 14.97 5.87
N ALA A 103 -4.91 15.89 6.41
CA ALA A 103 -3.46 15.89 6.21
C ALA A 103 -2.82 14.59 6.74
N VAL A 104 -3.24 14.10 7.91
CA VAL A 104 -2.80 12.82 8.48
C VAL A 104 -3.16 11.65 7.56
N ARG A 105 -4.37 11.64 7.00
CA ARG A 105 -4.79 10.62 6.03
C ARG A 105 -3.97 10.69 4.74
N LEU A 106 -3.71 11.89 4.23
CA LEU A 106 -2.91 12.12 3.02
C LEU A 106 -1.45 11.67 3.18
N VAL A 107 -0.85 11.86 4.35
CA VAL A 107 0.47 11.31 4.67
C VAL A 107 0.48 9.78 4.53
N ALA A 108 -0.54 9.09 5.04
CA ALA A 108 -0.67 7.65 4.90
C ALA A 108 -0.85 7.21 3.43
N ILE A 109 -1.65 7.96 2.66
CA ILE A 109 -1.82 7.72 1.22
C ILE A 109 -0.51 7.94 0.46
N PHE A 110 0.25 9.00 0.76
CA PHE A 110 1.55 9.25 0.13
C PHE A 110 2.51 8.09 0.42
N TYR A 111 2.57 7.64 1.68
CA TYR A 111 3.39 6.50 2.04
C TYR A 111 2.97 5.24 1.27
N GLN A 112 1.67 4.99 1.14
CA GLN A 112 1.12 3.86 0.39
C GLN A 112 1.48 3.91 -1.10
N LEU A 113 1.28 5.05 -1.76
CA LEU A 113 1.64 5.28 -3.17
C LEU A 113 3.13 5.04 -3.42
N ARG A 114 4.00 5.53 -2.51
CA ARG A 114 5.45 5.31 -2.60
C ARG A 114 5.84 3.85 -2.41
N ARG A 115 5.19 3.12 -1.50
CA ARG A 115 5.39 1.67 -1.33
C ARG A 115 4.96 0.90 -2.56
N ALA A 116 3.75 1.16 -3.06
CA ALA A 116 3.24 0.53 -4.28
C ALA A 116 4.16 0.73 -5.46
N TYR A 117 4.59 1.96 -5.71
CA TYR A 117 5.56 2.24 -6.76
C TYR A 117 6.85 1.45 -6.54
N THR A 118 7.40 1.45 -5.32
CA THR A 118 8.65 0.75 -5.01
C THR A 118 8.51 -0.75 -5.25
N PHE A 119 7.54 -1.43 -4.63
CA PHE A 119 7.42 -2.87 -4.72
C PHE A 119 6.97 -3.35 -6.10
N ILE A 120 6.08 -2.62 -6.78
CA ILE A 120 5.71 -2.95 -8.15
C ILE A 120 6.92 -2.79 -9.07
N GLN A 121 7.74 -1.76 -8.89
CA GLN A 121 8.87 -1.47 -9.77
C GLN A 121 10.09 -2.37 -9.50
N THR A 122 10.42 -2.64 -8.23
CA THR A 122 11.63 -3.39 -7.87
C THR A 122 11.36 -4.85 -7.56
N GLY A 123 10.14 -5.22 -7.18
CA GLY A 123 9.78 -6.60 -6.80
C GLY A 123 9.56 -7.52 -7.99
N LEU A 124 9.28 -6.97 -9.17
CA LEU A 124 9.10 -7.73 -10.41
C LEU A 124 10.30 -7.50 -11.33
N VAL A 125 10.90 -8.58 -11.82
CA VAL A 125 12.06 -8.52 -12.72
C VAL A 125 11.60 -8.48 -14.17
N GLY A 126 12.27 -7.68 -15.00
CA GLY A 126 12.04 -7.64 -16.44
C GLY A 126 11.35 -6.37 -16.93
N THR A 127 11.65 -6.01 -18.18
CA THR A 127 11.21 -4.78 -18.85
C THR A 127 10.38 -5.04 -20.09
N SER A 128 10.00 -6.31 -20.35
CA SER A 128 9.19 -6.71 -21.49
C SER A 128 7.80 -6.03 -21.47
N PRO A 129 7.12 -5.90 -22.63
CA PRO A 129 5.78 -5.31 -22.68
C PRO A 129 4.76 -5.98 -21.76
N CYS A 130 4.82 -7.31 -21.63
CA CYS A 130 3.94 -8.05 -20.72
C CYS A 130 4.20 -7.71 -19.24
N MET A 131 5.47 -7.56 -18.83
CA MET A 131 5.81 -7.15 -17.47
C MET A 131 5.40 -5.70 -17.19
N GLN A 132 5.52 -4.80 -18.17
CA GLN A 132 5.01 -3.44 -18.04
C GLN A 132 3.48 -3.43 -17.87
N ALA A 133 2.76 -4.22 -18.67
CA ALA A 133 1.31 -4.38 -18.54
C ALA A 133 0.92 -4.97 -17.18
N LEU A 134 1.68 -5.95 -16.65
CA LEU A 134 1.46 -6.50 -15.32
C LEU A 134 1.62 -5.43 -14.24
N ARG A 135 2.68 -4.61 -14.29
CA ARG A 135 2.89 -3.51 -13.33
C ARG A 135 1.71 -2.53 -13.32
N VAL A 136 1.19 -2.18 -14.49
CA VAL A 136 -0.02 -1.33 -14.61
C VAL A 136 -1.25 -2.02 -14.02
N ARG A 137 -1.44 -3.32 -14.26
CA ARG A 137 -2.56 -4.09 -13.69
C ARG A 137 -2.48 -4.16 -12.16
N LEU A 138 -1.29 -4.36 -11.60
CA LEU A 138 -1.09 -4.38 -10.14
C LEU A 138 -1.33 -3.00 -9.53
N TRP A 139 -0.87 -1.93 -10.18
CA TRP A 139 -1.16 -0.57 -9.75
C TRP A 139 -2.68 -0.32 -9.71
N ASN A 140 -3.39 -0.71 -10.78
CA ASN A 140 -4.84 -0.58 -10.85
C ASN A 140 -5.57 -1.52 -9.88
N ASN A 141 -4.99 -2.64 -9.50
CA ASN A 141 -5.57 -3.50 -8.46
C ASN A 141 -5.51 -2.81 -7.08
N ILE A 142 -4.44 -2.08 -6.78
CA ILE A 142 -4.29 -1.37 -5.49
C ILE A 142 -5.11 -0.06 -5.47
N PHE A 143 -5.05 0.74 -6.54
CA PHE A 143 -5.60 2.12 -6.54
C PHE A 143 -6.73 2.35 -7.52
N THR A 144 -7.21 1.31 -8.21
CA THR A 144 -8.11 1.42 -9.37
C THR A 144 -7.50 2.22 -10.53
N CYS A 145 -8.23 2.38 -11.64
CA CYS A 145 -7.85 3.27 -12.72
C CYS A 145 -8.08 4.76 -12.38
N ASN A 146 -8.75 5.06 -11.27
CA ASN A 146 -9.11 6.42 -10.88
C ASN A 146 -8.70 6.67 -9.42
N LEU A 147 -7.51 7.23 -9.24
CA LEU A 147 -6.94 7.52 -7.92
C LEU A 147 -7.84 8.44 -7.08
N ARG A 148 -8.62 9.33 -7.72
CA ARG A 148 -9.59 10.18 -7.01
C ARG A 148 -10.70 9.35 -6.37
N LEU A 149 -11.34 8.48 -7.15
CA LEU A 149 -12.36 7.57 -6.62
C LEU A 149 -11.81 6.69 -5.51
N TYR A 150 -10.55 6.26 -5.66
CA TYR A 150 -9.88 5.51 -4.61
C TYR A 150 -9.79 6.29 -3.29
N ILE A 151 -9.26 7.52 -3.33
CA ILE A 151 -9.07 8.36 -2.13
C ILE A 151 -10.42 8.73 -1.49
N GLU A 152 -11.44 9.03 -2.30
CA GLU A 152 -12.73 9.52 -1.83
C GLU A 152 -13.64 8.40 -1.31
N ALA A 153 -13.59 7.20 -1.88
CA ALA A 153 -14.61 6.18 -1.66
C ALA A 153 -14.08 4.77 -1.32
N LEU A 154 -12.84 4.43 -1.66
CA LEU A 154 -12.34 3.04 -1.57
C LEU A 154 -11.18 2.83 -0.61
N LEU A 155 -10.54 3.89 -0.10
CA LEU A 155 -9.37 3.79 0.76
C LEU A 155 -9.53 2.81 1.93
N SER A 156 -10.71 2.78 2.57
CA SER A 156 -11.06 1.90 3.70
C SER A 156 -12.01 0.77 3.29
N ARG A 157 -12.03 0.43 2.00
CA ARG A 157 -12.84 -0.65 1.44
C ARG A 157 -12.04 -1.58 0.55
N MET A 158 -10.80 -1.23 0.19
CA MET A 158 -9.97 -2.14 -0.59
C MET A 158 -9.70 -3.45 0.14
N GLU A 159 -9.68 -3.45 1.48
CA GLU A 159 -9.63 -4.66 2.30
C GLU A 159 -10.85 -5.58 2.14
N ASP A 160 -11.98 -5.07 1.65
CA ASP A 160 -13.21 -5.85 1.39
C ASP A 160 -13.10 -6.73 0.13
N PHE A 161 -12.06 -6.55 -0.70
CA PHE A 161 -11.91 -7.27 -1.96
C PHE A 161 -10.74 -8.25 -1.93
N SER A 162 -11.05 -9.55 -2.06
CA SER A 162 -10.05 -10.58 -2.30
C SER A 162 -9.52 -10.49 -3.73
N THR A 163 -8.20 -10.63 -3.90
CA THR A 163 -7.56 -10.63 -5.23
C THR A 163 -7.09 -12.04 -5.60
N MET A 164 -7.50 -12.52 -6.76
CA MET A 164 -7.05 -13.81 -7.30
C MET A 164 -5.93 -13.60 -8.33
N LEU A 165 -4.80 -14.27 -8.12
CA LEU A 165 -3.66 -14.27 -9.04
C LEU A 165 -3.61 -15.59 -9.80
N LEU A 166 -3.84 -15.53 -11.10
CA LEU A 166 -3.81 -16.70 -11.99
C LEU A 166 -2.51 -16.72 -12.81
N GLY A 167 -1.93 -17.91 -12.94
CA GLY A 167 -0.73 -18.16 -13.73
C GLY A 167 -0.11 -19.51 -13.40
N GLU A 168 0.70 -20.04 -14.30
CA GLU A 168 1.40 -21.31 -14.11
C GLU A 168 2.36 -21.25 -12.90
N THR A 169 2.75 -22.42 -12.41
CA THR A 169 3.76 -22.54 -11.33
C THR A 169 5.08 -21.90 -11.79
N GLY A 170 5.71 -21.13 -10.90
CA GLY A 170 6.97 -20.46 -11.20
C GLY A 170 6.88 -19.14 -11.99
N THR A 171 5.69 -18.68 -12.37
CA THR A 171 5.50 -17.40 -13.11
C THR A 171 5.67 -16.13 -12.26
N GLY A 172 6.04 -16.26 -10.98
CA GLY A 172 6.28 -15.12 -10.09
C GLY A 172 5.03 -14.58 -9.37
N LYS A 173 3.97 -15.39 -9.22
CA LYS A 173 2.74 -15.03 -8.48
C LYS A 173 3.03 -14.48 -7.09
N GLY A 174 3.94 -15.11 -6.34
CA GLY A 174 4.34 -14.63 -5.01
C GLY A 174 4.98 -13.24 -5.01
N ALA A 175 5.74 -12.88 -6.07
CA ALA A 175 6.31 -11.54 -6.19
C ALA A 175 5.21 -10.48 -6.45
N ALA A 176 4.22 -10.82 -7.29
CA ALA A 176 3.06 -9.97 -7.52
C ALA A 176 2.20 -9.81 -6.25
N ALA A 177 1.95 -10.90 -5.52
CA ALA A 177 1.22 -10.89 -4.25
C ALA A 177 1.93 -10.02 -3.20
N SER A 178 3.25 -10.19 -3.05
CA SER A 178 4.07 -9.38 -2.14
C SER A 178 4.05 -7.89 -2.51
N ALA A 179 4.06 -7.57 -3.80
CA ALA A 179 3.95 -6.18 -4.25
C ALA A 179 2.59 -5.56 -3.91
N ILE A 180 1.49 -6.31 -3.99
CA ILE A 180 0.17 -5.84 -3.57
C ILE A 180 0.10 -5.71 -2.05
N GLY A 181 0.42 -6.78 -1.31
CA GLY A 181 0.20 -6.83 0.14
C GLY A 181 1.06 -5.85 0.93
N ARG A 182 2.33 -5.66 0.55
CA ARG A 182 3.20 -4.64 1.16
C ARG A 182 2.79 -3.20 0.82
N SER A 183 1.83 -3.04 -0.07
CA SER A 183 1.27 -1.76 -0.52
C SER A 183 -0.12 -1.49 0.04
N GLY A 184 -0.61 -2.33 0.98
CA GLY A 184 -1.83 -2.08 1.75
C GLY A 184 -1.77 -0.74 2.49
N PHE A 185 -2.93 -0.16 2.79
CA PHE A 185 -3.01 1.11 3.51
C PHE A 185 -2.52 0.93 4.95
N ILE A 186 -1.68 1.85 5.45
CA ILE A 186 -1.19 1.82 6.83
C ILE A 186 -1.42 3.21 7.45
N PRO A 187 -2.29 3.33 8.47
CA PRO A 187 -2.55 4.61 9.12
C PRO A 187 -1.30 5.22 9.75
N TYR A 188 -1.15 6.55 9.65
CA TYR A 188 -0.15 7.29 10.42
C TYR A 188 -0.70 7.64 11.81
N ARG A 189 0.15 7.51 12.84
CA ARG A 189 -0.18 7.83 14.25
C ARG A 189 0.64 9.05 14.69
N PRO A 190 0.04 10.27 14.70
CA PRO A 190 0.74 11.48 15.11
C PRO A 190 1.32 11.40 16.53
N GLU A 191 0.67 10.65 17.43
CA GLU A 191 1.04 10.54 18.84
C GLU A 191 2.39 9.85 19.03
N THR A 192 2.70 8.88 18.17
CA THR A 192 3.95 8.09 18.23
C THR A 192 4.96 8.53 17.18
N GLY A 193 4.56 9.38 16.23
CA GLY A 193 5.38 9.79 15.09
C GLY A 193 5.70 8.65 14.12
N ARG A 194 4.87 7.60 14.11
CA ARG A 194 5.09 6.34 13.37
C ARG A 194 3.85 5.94 12.58
N PHE A 195 4.06 5.10 11.59
CA PHE A 195 2.97 4.33 10.99
C PHE A 195 2.52 3.24 11.94
N ALA A 196 1.24 2.87 11.89
CA ALA A 196 0.62 1.93 12.85
C ALA A 196 1.33 0.57 12.88
N GLU A 197 1.91 0.17 11.75
CA GLU A 197 2.63 -1.09 11.60
C GLU A 197 3.70 -1.01 10.51
N SER A 198 4.56 -2.04 10.47
CA SER A 198 5.53 -2.21 9.39
C SER A 198 4.90 -2.95 8.22
N PHE A 199 5.14 -2.49 6.99
CA PHE A 199 4.74 -3.25 5.79
C PHE A 199 5.40 -4.63 5.70
N ALA A 200 6.49 -4.89 6.44
CA ALA A 200 7.14 -6.20 6.47
C ALA A 200 6.30 -7.23 7.24
N GLY A 201 5.69 -6.81 8.36
CA GLY A 201 4.78 -7.62 9.16
C GLY A 201 3.33 -7.60 8.67
N ASN A 202 2.97 -6.62 7.82
CA ASN A 202 1.62 -6.44 7.27
C ASN A 202 1.27 -7.41 6.13
N PHE A 203 2.23 -8.22 5.65
CA PHE A 203 2.01 -9.19 4.58
C PHE A 203 2.46 -10.57 5.03
N LEU A 204 1.50 -11.46 5.24
CA LEU A 204 1.75 -12.85 5.55
C LEU A 204 1.58 -13.69 4.30
N SER A 205 2.54 -14.56 4.02
CA SER A 205 2.50 -15.50 2.90
C SER A 205 2.53 -16.90 3.46
N ILE A 206 1.58 -17.74 3.08
CA ILE A 206 1.55 -19.15 3.41
C ILE A 206 1.34 -19.96 2.14
N ASN A 207 2.19 -20.96 1.93
CA ASN A 207 2.02 -21.93 0.86
C ASN A 207 1.41 -23.19 1.45
N LEU A 208 0.18 -23.52 1.04
CA LEU A 208 -0.62 -24.57 1.67
C LEU A 208 -0.12 -25.97 1.31
N SER A 209 0.56 -26.13 0.15
CA SER A 209 1.16 -27.40 -0.27
C SER A 209 2.37 -27.83 0.59
N GLN A 210 2.93 -26.92 1.40
CA GLN A 210 4.06 -27.23 2.28
C GLN A 210 3.65 -27.95 3.56
N TYR A 211 2.35 -27.99 3.87
CA TYR A 211 1.83 -28.58 5.10
C TYR A 211 1.10 -29.89 4.79
N PRO A 212 1.26 -30.92 5.65
CA PRO A 212 0.39 -32.08 5.61
C PRO A 212 -1.08 -31.66 5.79
N GLU A 213 -2.00 -32.32 5.09
CA GLU A 213 -3.44 -32.00 5.10
C GLU A 213 -4.00 -31.82 6.52
N ALA A 214 -3.61 -32.70 7.44
CA ALA A 214 -4.04 -32.67 8.84
C ALA A 214 -3.58 -31.43 9.63
N LEU A 215 -2.55 -30.71 9.16
CA LEU A 215 -1.99 -29.54 9.82
C LEU A 215 -2.37 -28.22 9.14
N VAL A 216 -2.83 -28.24 7.88
CA VAL A 216 -3.22 -27.01 7.15
C VAL A 216 -4.26 -26.22 7.94
N GLU A 217 -5.26 -26.90 8.51
CA GLU A 217 -6.28 -26.25 9.33
C GLU A 217 -5.68 -25.58 10.57
N SER A 218 -4.80 -26.28 11.28
CA SER A 218 -4.09 -25.75 12.44
C SER A 218 -3.24 -24.53 12.08
N GLU A 219 -2.59 -24.50 10.93
CA GLU A 219 -1.78 -23.34 10.51
C GLU A 219 -2.63 -22.13 10.11
N LEU A 220 -3.79 -22.35 9.51
CA LEU A 220 -4.69 -21.28 9.11
C LEU A 220 -5.44 -20.67 10.31
N PHE A 221 -6.04 -21.53 11.13
CA PHE A 221 -6.99 -21.15 12.19
C PHE A 221 -6.39 -21.20 13.60
N GLY A 222 -5.30 -21.93 13.80
CA GLY A 222 -4.70 -22.18 15.11
C GLY A 222 -5.29 -23.39 15.82
N HIS A 223 -4.72 -23.71 16.97
CA HIS A 223 -5.24 -24.74 17.87
C HIS A 223 -4.88 -24.45 19.32
N ARG A 224 -5.64 -25.05 20.24
CA ARG A 224 -5.29 -25.08 21.66
C ARG A 224 -4.54 -26.36 21.99
N LYS A 225 -3.67 -26.28 23.01
CA LYS A 225 -2.98 -27.43 23.57
C LYS A 225 -3.98 -28.56 23.86
N GLY A 226 -3.67 -29.75 23.36
CA GLY A 226 -4.50 -30.95 23.52
C GLY A 226 -5.67 -31.08 22.53
N ALA A 227 -5.81 -30.19 21.53
CA ALA A 227 -6.85 -30.31 20.51
C ALA A 227 -6.71 -31.59 19.65
N PHE A 228 -5.48 -32.08 19.44
CA PHE A 228 -5.18 -33.34 18.77
C PHE A 228 -3.87 -33.94 19.30
N THR A 229 -3.60 -35.21 18.94
CA THR A 229 -2.36 -35.90 19.29
C THR A 229 -1.16 -35.19 18.67
N GLY A 230 -0.34 -34.51 19.49
CA GLY A 230 0.79 -33.69 19.03
C GLY A 230 0.64 -32.19 19.30
N ALA A 231 -0.55 -31.71 19.71
CA ALA A 231 -0.78 -30.34 20.13
C ALA A 231 -0.20 -30.06 21.54
N VAL A 232 1.12 -29.92 21.63
CA VAL A 232 1.85 -29.75 22.91
C VAL A 232 1.69 -28.33 23.48
N THR A 233 1.45 -27.34 22.62
CA THR A 233 1.29 -25.93 22.96
C THR A 233 0.09 -25.33 22.24
N ASP A 234 -0.36 -24.15 22.68
CA ASP A 234 -1.26 -23.33 21.89
C ASP A 234 -0.51 -22.81 20.64
N HIS A 235 -1.24 -22.63 19.55
CA HIS A 235 -0.73 -22.09 18.29
C HIS A 235 -1.74 -21.12 17.69
N ASP A 236 -1.31 -19.91 17.41
CA ASP A 236 -2.13 -18.92 16.73
C ASP A 236 -1.98 -19.09 15.21
N GLY A 237 -3.10 -19.34 14.53
CA GLY A 237 -3.12 -19.48 13.08
C GLY A 237 -2.81 -18.17 12.34
N VAL A 238 -2.56 -18.28 11.03
CA VAL A 238 -2.26 -17.13 10.16
C VAL A 238 -3.36 -16.08 10.20
N PHE A 239 -4.64 -16.48 10.26
CA PHE A 239 -5.74 -15.52 10.35
C PHE A 239 -5.73 -14.73 11.67
N ALA A 240 -5.35 -15.36 12.79
CA ALA A 240 -5.23 -14.69 14.10
C ALA A 240 -4.01 -13.75 14.16
N ARG A 241 -2.91 -14.15 13.52
CA ARG A 241 -1.64 -13.41 13.51
C ARG A 241 -1.64 -12.23 12.54
N CYS A 242 -2.51 -12.23 11.54
CA CYS A 242 -2.61 -11.12 10.61
C CYS A 242 -3.09 -9.86 11.32
N SER A 243 -2.44 -8.74 11.04
CA SER A 243 -2.85 -7.44 11.57
C SER A 243 -4.14 -6.94 10.93
N PRO A 244 -4.85 -5.98 11.57
CA PRO A 244 -6.08 -5.41 11.03
C PRO A 244 -5.95 -4.74 9.65
N ASN A 245 -4.79 -4.14 9.33
CA ASN A 245 -4.53 -3.56 8.01
C ASN A 245 -3.67 -4.50 7.13
N GLY A 246 -3.53 -5.75 7.59
CA GLY A 246 -2.71 -6.80 7.01
C GLY A 246 -3.33 -7.46 5.81
N SER A 247 -2.52 -8.25 5.14
CA SER A 247 -2.92 -9.04 3.99
C SER A 247 -2.30 -10.43 4.06
N ILE A 248 -3.09 -11.43 3.70
CA ILE A 248 -2.67 -12.83 3.67
C ILE A 248 -2.65 -13.27 2.20
N PHE A 249 -1.52 -13.83 1.77
CA PHE A 249 -1.41 -14.53 0.51
C PHE A 249 -1.46 -16.03 0.77
N LEU A 250 -2.50 -16.67 0.21
CA LEU A 250 -2.70 -18.12 0.21
C LEU A 250 -2.19 -18.66 -1.14
N ASP A 251 -0.99 -19.23 -1.15
CA ASP A 251 -0.43 -19.87 -2.33
C ASP A 251 -0.89 -21.33 -2.41
N GLU A 252 -1.12 -21.81 -3.63
CA GLU A 252 -1.68 -23.15 -3.92
C GLU A 252 -3.02 -23.44 -3.21
N ILE A 253 -3.91 -22.44 -3.14
CA ILE A 253 -5.26 -22.57 -2.56
C ILE A 253 -6.13 -23.64 -3.24
N GLY A 254 -5.81 -24.02 -4.49
CA GLY A 254 -6.49 -25.07 -5.24
C GLY A 254 -6.23 -26.49 -4.71
N GLU A 255 -5.14 -26.69 -3.96
CA GLU A 255 -4.74 -27.99 -3.40
C GLU A 255 -5.38 -28.27 -2.02
N VAL A 256 -6.25 -27.37 -1.57
CA VAL A 256 -6.88 -27.45 -0.25
C VAL A 256 -8.08 -28.41 -0.28
N PRO A 257 -8.27 -29.27 0.74
CA PRO A 257 -9.44 -30.15 0.83
C PRO A 257 -10.77 -29.39 0.87
N GLU A 258 -11.83 -29.98 0.32
CA GLU A 258 -13.17 -29.38 0.22
C GLU A 258 -13.71 -28.91 1.59
N THR A 259 -13.46 -29.67 2.65
CA THR A 259 -13.87 -29.32 4.02
C THR A 259 -13.24 -28.01 4.51
N LEU A 260 -11.98 -27.76 4.13
CA LEU A 260 -11.26 -26.54 4.50
C LEU A 260 -11.66 -25.37 3.58
N GLN A 261 -12.00 -25.64 2.32
CA GLN A 261 -12.55 -24.63 1.42
C GLN A 261 -13.86 -24.02 1.96
N ILE A 262 -14.73 -24.83 2.57
CA ILE A 262 -15.97 -24.33 3.21
C ILE A 262 -15.65 -23.36 4.36
N LYS A 263 -14.69 -23.69 5.22
CA LYS A 263 -14.26 -22.81 6.32
C LYS A 263 -13.62 -21.53 5.79
N LEU A 264 -12.75 -21.64 4.78
CA LEU A 264 -12.14 -20.48 4.11
C LEU A 264 -13.20 -19.55 3.51
N LEU A 265 -14.24 -20.10 2.88
CA LEU A 265 -15.34 -19.31 2.34
C LEU A 265 -16.05 -18.51 3.45
N GLN A 266 -16.28 -19.14 4.61
CA GLN A 266 -16.86 -18.44 5.76
C GLN A 266 -15.99 -17.27 6.22
N VAL A 267 -14.67 -17.47 6.34
CA VAL A 267 -13.73 -16.37 6.70
C VAL A 267 -13.79 -15.23 5.69
N LEU A 268 -13.82 -15.53 4.39
CA LEU A 268 -13.87 -14.52 3.35
C LEU A 268 -15.19 -13.73 3.33
N GLN A 269 -16.30 -14.38 3.67
CA GLN A 269 -17.63 -13.77 3.71
C GLN A 269 -17.88 -12.98 4.99
N GLU A 270 -17.58 -13.57 6.15
CA GLU A 270 -17.89 -13.00 7.46
C GLU A 270 -16.79 -12.08 7.99
N ARG A 271 -15.57 -12.21 7.45
CA ARG A 271 -14.35 -11.54 7.96
C ARG A 271 -14.06 -11.87 9.42
N SER A 272 -14.52 -13.05 9.86
CA SER A 272 -14.32 -13.64 11.19
C SER A 272 -14.22 -15.17 11.10
N PHE A 273 -13.66 -15.81 12.12
CA PHE A 273 -13.53 -17.27 12.25
C PHE A 273 -13.54 -17.70 13.72
#